data_AF-A0A068V704-F1
#
_entry.id   AF-A0A068V704-F1
#
_cell.length_a   1.000
_cell.length_b   1.000
_cell.length_c   1.000
_cell.angle_alpha   90.00
_cell.angle_beta   90.00
_cell.angle_gamma   90.00
#
_symmetry.space_group_name_H-M   'P 1'
#
loop_
_entity.id
_entity.type
_entity.pdbx_description
1 polymer ?
#
loop_
_entity_poly.entity_id
_entity_poly.type
_entity_poly.pdbx_seq_one_letter_code
_entity_poly.pdbx_strand_id
1 'polypeptide(L)'
;MNPTAADPASPSPPPPQPPRSSFSFLASCRALKEEKYDAHSAILPLLQVSNFCCEWKKYLEEEARIMKDVPNLWKVGENVCNSGRWMPPVTGELRPDIW
;
A
#
# COMPACT_ATOMS: atom_id res chain seq x y z
N MET A 1 -37.50 -66.51 -20.18
CA MET A 1 -36.81 -65.67 -19.18
C MET A 1 -35.40 -65.42 -19.69
N ASN A 2 -35.12 -64.23 -20.18
CA ASN A 2 -33.75 -63.75 -20.41
C ASN A 2 -33.67 -62.37 -19.74
N PRO A 3 -32.78 -62.15 -18.77
CA PRO A 3 -32.59 -60.82 -18.22
C PRO A 3 -31.81 -59.99 -19.24
N THR A 4 -32.50 -59.05 -19.89
CA THR A 4 -31.87 -57.96 -20.63
C THR A 4 -30.94 -57.21 -19.67
N ALA A 5 -29.65 -57.24 -19.97
CA ALA A 5 -28.62 -56.51 -19.24
C ALA A 5 -29.02 -55.03 -19.16
N ALA A 6 -29.07 -54.49 -17.94
CA ALA A 6 -29.23 -53.07 -17.73
C ALA A 6 -28.03 -52.33 -18.33
N ASP A 7 -28.29 -51.40 -19.24
CA ASP A 7 -27.28 -50.47 -19.76
C ASP A 7 -26.62 -49.73 -18.58
N PRO A 8 -25.28 -49.69 -18.48
CA PRO A 8 -24.62 -48.90 -17.46
C PRO A 8 -24.91 -47.43 -17.72
N ALA A 9 -25.44 -46.76 -16.69
CA ALA A 9 -25.81 -45.35 -16.70
C ALA A 9 -24.78 -44.49 -17.45
N SER A 10 -25.24 -43.82 -18.52
CA SER A 10 -24.47 -42.77 -19.21
C SER A 10 -23.91 -41.79 -18.19
N PRO A 11 -22.60 -41.46 -18.24
CA PRO A 11 -22.04 -40.44 -17.35
C PRO A 11 -22.75 -39.11 -17.61
N SER A 12 -23.28 -38.51 -16.54
CA SER A 12 -23.89 -37.18 -16.56
C SER A 12 -22.93 -36.17 -17.22
N PRO A 13 -23.44 -35.28 -18.10
CA PRO A 13 -22.60 -34.31 -18.78
C PRO A 13 -21.85 -33.43 -17.77
N PRO A 14 -20.57 -33.11 -18.00
CA PRO A 14 -19.83 -32.24 -17.09
C PRO A 14 -20.53 -30.88 -16.97
N PRO A 15 -20.49 -30.25 -15.79
CA PRO A 15 -21.11 -28.94 -15.59
C PRO A 15 -20.55 -27.94 -16.60
N PRO A 16 -21.38 -26.98 -17.08
CA PRO A 16 -20.96 -26.01 -18.09
C PRO A 16 -19.72 -25.27 -17.59
N GLN A 17 -18.62 -25.40 -18.33
CA GLN A 17 -17.41 -24.68 -18.00
C GLN A 17 -17.60 -23.20 -18.35
N PRO A 18 -17.17 -22.27 -17.48
CA PRO A 18 -17.25 -20.85 -17.78
C PRO A 18 -16.45 -20.53 -19.06
N PRO A 19 -16.87 -19.52 -19.84
CA PRO A 19 -16.22 -19.19 -21.09
C PRO A 19 -14.74 -18.84 -20.86
N ARG A 20 -13.84 -19.48 -21.61
CA ARG A 20 -12.38 -19.27 -21.53
C ARG A 20 -11.97 -17.81 -21.67
N SER A 21 -12.78 -16.98 -22.34
CA SER A 21 -12.55 -15.54 -22.55
C SER A 21 -12.59 -14.71 -21.26
N SER A 22 -13.44 -15.09 -20.29
CA SER A 22 -13.54 -14.38 -19.01
C SER A 22 -12.30 -14.59 -18.15
N PHE A 23 -11.69 -15.78 -18.22
CA PHE A 23 -10.42 -16.07 -17.52
C PHE A 23 -9.23 -15.36 -18.17
N SER A 24 -9.17 -15.29 -19.51
CA SER A 24 -8.08 -14.57 -20.20
C SER A 24 -8.13 -13.06 -19.96
N PHE A 25 -9.32 -12.47 -19.89
CA PHE A 25 -9.47 -11.04 -19.61
C PHE A 25 -9.01 -10.67 -18.20
N LEU A 26 -9.44 -11.44 -17.18
CA LEU A 26 -9.02 -11.20 -15.79
C LEU A 26 -7.50 -11.41 -15.61
N ALA A 27 -6.91 -12.39 -16.30
CA ALA A 27 -5.46 -12.58 -16.31
C ALA A 27 -4.73 -11.37 -16.93
N SER A 28 -5.24 -10.82 -18.04
CA SER A 28 -4.71 -9.61 -18.66
C SER A 28 -4.85 -8.38 -17.74
N CYS A 29 -6.00 -8.19 -17.08
CA CYS A 29 -6.19 -7.12 -16.10
C CYS A 29 -5.26 -7.23 -14.89
N ARG A 30 -4.91 -8.46 -14.47
CA ARG A 30 -3.94 -8.68 -13.39
C ARG A 30 -2.53 -8.27 -13.83
N ALA A 31 -2.11 -8.67 -15.02
CA ALA A 31 -0.80 -8.30 -15.58
C ALA A 31 -0.64 -6.77 -15.69
N LEU A 32 -1.68 -6.05 -16.14
CA LEU A 32 -1.64 -4.58 -16.23
C LEU A 32 -1.57 -3.90 -14.85
N LYS A 33 -2.17 -4.49 -13.81
CA LYS A 33 -2.06 -3.97 -12.44
C LYS A 33 -0.65 -4.18 -11.89
N GLU A 34 -0.06 -5.33 -12.17
CA GLU A 34 1.32 -5.66 -11.77
C GLU A 34 2.31 -4.70 -12.41
N GLU A 35 2.21 -4.45 -13.72
CA GLU A 35 3.01 -3.45 -14.43
C GLU A 35 2.86 -2.05 -13.79
N LYS A 36 1.64 -1.65 -13.43
CA LYS A 36 1.39 -0.39 -12.71
C LYS A 36 2.09 -0.36 -11.34
N TYR A 37 2.00 -1.43 -10.55
CA TYR A 37 2.64 -1.49 -9.24
C TYR A 37 4.16 -1.50 -9.33
N ASP A 38 4.74 -2.14 -10.35
CA ASP A 38 6.18 -2.13 -10.60
C ASP A 38 6.66 -0.73 -10.99
N ALA A 39 5.94 -0.06 -11.88
CA ALA A 39 6.23 1.33 -12.25
C ALA A 39 6.13 2.28 -11.05
N HIS A 40 5.12 2.10 -10.19
CA HIS A 40 4.96 2.89 -8.97
C HIS A 40 6.08 2.63 -7.97
N SER A 41 6.44 1.36 -7.76
CA SER A 41 7.54 0.96 -6.86
C SER A 41 8.88 1.52 -7.31
N ALA A 42 9.12 1.60 -8.62
CA ALA A 42 10.34 2.18 -9.19
C ALA A 42 10.47 3.69 -8.90
N ILE A 43 9.35 4.43 -8.88
CA ILE A 43 9.34 5.89 -8.72
C ILE A 43 9.25 6.30 -7.24
N LEU A 44 8.62 5.48 -6.40
CA LEU A 44 8.32 5.80 -5.00
C LEU A 44 9.54 6.30 -4.18
N PRO A 45 10.74 5.72 -4.28
CA PRO A 45 11.91 6.20 -3.53
C PRO A 45 12.26 7.66 -3.82
N LEU A 46 12.11 8.09 -5.08
CA LEU A 46 12.38 9.47 -5.48
C LEU A 46 11.39 10.44 -4.85
N LEU A 47 10.12 10.06 -4.79
CA LEU A 47 9.06 10.85 -4.19
C LEU A 47 9.16 10.88 -2.66
N GLN A 48 9.59 9.79 -2.03
CA GLN A 48 9.74 9.73 -0.57
C GLN A 48 10.91 10.60 -0.09
N VAL A 49 12.05 10.59 -0.81
CA VAL A 49 13.23 11.38 -0.43
C VAL A 49 12.98 12.90 -0.55
N SER A 50 12.28 13.35 -1.59
CA SER A 50 12.05 14.78 -1.81
C SER A 50 11.07 15.40 -0.80
N ASN A 51 9.98 14.70 -0.49
CA ASN A 51 8.90 15.25 0.32
C ASN A 51 9.22 15.23 1.83
N PHE A 52 9.92 14.21 2.31
CA PHE A 52 10.17 14.07 3.74
C PHE A 52 11.50 14.71 4.17
N CYS A 53 12.61 14.36 3.52
CA CYS A 53 13.94 14.79 3.98
C CYS A 53 14.20 16.28 3.77
N CYS A 54 13.70 16.87 2.68
CA CYS A 54 13.87 18.30 2.42
C CYS A 54 13.02 19.15 3.36
N GLU A 55 11.77 18.76 3.59
CA GLU A 55 10.86 19.50 4.46
C GLU A 55 11.28 19.39 5.93
N TRP A 56 11.73 18.21 6.35
CA TRP A 56 12.26 17.99 7.70
C TRP A 56 13.46 18.89 8.04
N LYS A 57 14.37 19.10 7.08
CA LYS A 57 15.51 20.02 7.27
C LYS A 57 15.05 21.46 7.50
N LYS A 58 14.07 21.93 6.73
CA LYS A 58 13.49 23.28 6.92
C LYS A 58 12.84 23.43 8.29
N TYR A 59 12.13 22.41 8.77
CA TYR A 59 11.53 22.43 10.10
C TYR A 59 12.58 22.57 11.21
N LEU A 60 13.69 21.84 11.13
CA LEU A 60 14.78 21.95 12.12
C LEU A 60 15.47 23.32 12.08
N GLU A 61 15.65 23.88 10.88
CA GLU A 61 16.20 25.23 10.71
C GLU A 61 15.26 26.30 11.29
N GLU A 62 13.95 26.17 11.08
CA GLU A 62 12.94 27.09 11.62
C GLU A 62 12.79 26.95 13.14
N GLU A 63 12.83 25.72 13.67
CA GLU A 63 12.86 25.45 15.11
C GLU A 63 14.07 26.10 15.76
N ALA A 64 15.27 25.94 15.17
CA ALA A 64 16.49 26.59 15.66
C ALA A 64 16.38 28.13 15.61
N ARG A 65 15.71 28.69 14.60
CA ARG A 65 15.48 30.13 14.46
C ARG A 65 14.55 30.67 15.54
N ILE A 66 13.45 29.98 15.83
CA ILE A 66 12.43 30.39 16.80
C ILE A 66 12.92 30.17 18.23
N MET A 67 13.64 29.07 18.50
CA MET A 67 14.03 28.62 19.84
C MET A 67 15.33 29.25 20.36
N LYS A 68 16.00 30.11 19.56
CA LYS A 68 17.30 30.71 19.90
C LYS A 68 17.34 31.48 21.23
N ASP A 69 16.21 32.03 21.67
CA ASP A 69 16.12 32.94 22.82
C ASP A 69 15.54 32.28 24.09
N VAL A 70 15.32 30.95 24.10
CA VAL A 70 14.71 30.24 25.25
C VAL A 70 15.79 29.61 26.13
N PRO A 71 16.02 30.12 27.36
CA PRO A 71 17.01 29.54 28.26
C PRO A 71 16.52 28.19 28.83
N ASN A 72 17.35 27.16 28.64
CA ASN A 72 17.43 25.92 29.42
C ASN A 72 16.41 24.79 29.19
N LEU A 73 15.42 24.92 28.30
CA LEU A 73 14.36 23.91 28.16
C LEU A 73 14.28 23.21 26.81
N TRP A 74 14.78 23.82 25.74
CA TRP A 74 14.58 23.29 24.39
C TRP A 74 15.89 22.81 23.77
N LYS A 75 15.95 21.52 23.41
CA LYS A 75 17.03 20.97 22.58
C LYS A 75 16.46 20.75 21.18
N VAL A 76 16.99 21.50 20.22
CA VAL A 76 16.55 21.41 18.81
C VAL A 76 16.71 19.97 18.31
N GLY A 77 15.63 19.40 17.79
CA GLY A 77 15.62 18.04 17.25
C GLY A 77 15.63 16.92 18.31
N GLU A 78 15.39 17.21 19.59
CA GLU A 78 15.13 16.16 20.60
C GLU A 78 13.79 15.48 20.30
N ASN A 79 13.81 14.15 20.28
CA ASN A 79 12.59 13.39 20.04
C ASN A 79 11.67 13.46 21.26
N VAL A 80 10.41 13.82 21.05
CA VAL A 80 9.41 13.85 22.13
C VAL A 80 9.16 12.45 22.73
N CYS A 81 9.43 11.39 21.94
CA CYS A 81 9.28 10.01 22.37
C CYS A 81 10.62 9.46 22.89
N ASN A 82 10.69 9.18 24.19
CA ASN A 82 11.85 8.59 24.90
C ASN A 82 12.28 7.18 24.42
N SER A 83 11.70 6.68 23.33
CA SER A 83 11.87 5.30 22.87
C SER A 83 13.04 5.10 21.88
N GLY A 84 13.74 6.17 21.51
CA GLY A 84 14.85 6.15 20.54
C GLY A 84 14.44 5.74 19.12
N ARG A 85 13.18 5.35 18.90
CA ARG A 85 12.61 5.07 17.59
C ARG A 85 12.17 6.38 16.94
N TRP A 86 12.41 6.50 15.65
CA TRP A 86 11.84 7.59 14.87
C TRP A 86 10.34 7.39 14.74
N MET A 87 9.57 8.44 15.04
CA MET A 87 8.13 8.49 14.86
C MET A 87 7.79 9.57 13.85
N PRO A 88 6.84 9.33 12.93
CA PRO A 88 6.39 10.35 12.01
C PRO A 88 5.89 11.56 12.79
N PRO A 89 6.16 12.79 12.33
CA PRO A 89 5.71 13.99 13.01
C PRO A 89 4.17 13.98 13.08
N VAL A 90 3.64 14.37 14.24
CA VAL A 90 2.19 14.50 14.44
C VAL A 90 1.70 15.60 13.52
N THR A 91 1.12 15.21 12.39
CA THR A 91 0.25 16.10 11.64
C THR A 91 -1.02 16.18 12.49
N GLY A 92 -1.20 17.30 13.22
CA GLY A 92 -2.38 17.49 14.08
C GLY A 92 -3.67 17.23 13.30
N GLU A 93 -4.64 16.54 13.93
CA GLU A 93 -5.92 16.09 13.34
C GLU A 93 -5.80 15.63 11.87
N LEU A 94 -5.17 14.48 11.66
CA LEU A 94 -4.99 13.87 10.34
C LEU A 94 -6.34 13.48 9.70
N ARG A 95 -6.85 14.39 8.85
CA ARG A 95 -7.78 14.18 7.72
C ARG A 95 -9.25 13.90 8.08
N PRO A 96 -10.08 14.95 8.27
CA PRO A 96 -11.55 14.81 8.34
C PRO A 96 -12.23 14.42 7.01
N ASP A 97 -11.50 14.38 5.88
CA ASP A 97 -12.07 14.19 4.54
C ASP A 97 -11.92 12.77 3.97
N ILE A 98 -11.54 11.79 4.79
CA ILE A 98 -11.63 10.37 4.44
C ILE A 98 -12.87 9.81 5.14
N TRP A 99 -14.01 9.84 4.44
CA TRP A 99 -15.23 9.09 4.77
C TRP A 99 -15.17 7.71 4.12
#